data_AF-A0A399PG84-F1
#
_entry.id   AF-A0A399PG84-F1
#
_cell.length_a   1.000
_cell.length_b   1.000
_cell.length_c   1.000
_cell.angle_alpha   90.00
_cell.angle_beta   90.00
_cell.angle_gamma   90.00
#
_symmetry.space_group_name_H-M   'P 1'
#
loop_
_entity.id
_entity.type
_entity.pdbx_description
1 polymer ?
#
loop_
_entity_poly.entity_id
_entity_poly.type
_entity_poly.pdbx_seq_one_letter_code
_entity_poly.pdbx_strand_id
1 'polypeptide(L)'
;QTPAAYLGGTDGWDPTGAPAEDAAPLAPAGLVAAPGAAQASLDWAESTESDVRAYRVYRDGQLVATTATSSATVTGLVNGTAYAFTVRAVDAAGQESPASASASATPALKVDATVHADGSGDYPTLQKAVDAAPGTGEWVVSVDPGTYAGTTTVATSNVVIVGSGATAADTVLTNGTATATLGITGSNITVRNLAIANTTATGNAPAVSMTGDKVLLAGTAISSAAGRAVFADTSTYTVAARQMITGSTIAGGNDVLLGRGSLVVHDTTISVRTNGTVLTPSTAENAKGFLLIGSRVDTTGATNVQLGRPYRAWADTFTPRSVGQAVVRDTVLGSGVKTSQPWGIGPASEPWTLGRFAEHANSGEGASQNANRPQLSPAESLGVTVAQWLGAPTWYPAVADPAAPADVTAPGAPADLVVTAGDASASLVWTASTAADIAGHRVYRSTTNPVAITPANLVGTVGTEPSFTDSGLANRTTYHYAVVAVDAVGNASAPATADARPVDTAPPAAPVGVVATG
;
A
#
# COMPACT_ATOMS: atom_id res chain seq x y z
N GLN A 1 18.78 -72.67 21.79
CA GLN A 1 19.72 -71.57 21.47
C GLN A 1 18.87 -70.36 21.14
N THR A 2 18.97 -69.26 21.89
CA THR A 2 18.22 -68.02 21.59
C THR A 2 18.90 -67.28 20.43
N PRO A 3 18.21 -66.38 19.70
CA PRO A 3 18.83 -65.55 18.67
C PRO A 3 20.07 -64.78 19.17
N ALA A 4 20.02 -64.29 20.43
CA ALA A 4 21.16 -63.65 21.09
C ALA A 4 22.38 -64.59 21.26
N ALA A 5 22.16 -65.86 21.59
CA ALA A 5 23.23 -66.86 21.70
C ALA A 5 23.77 -67.33 20.34
N TYR A 6 23.02 -67.13 19.26
CA TYR A 6 23.42 -67.50 17.89
C TYR A 6 24.22 -66.39 17.19
N LEU A 7 23.97 -65.12 17.54
CA LEU A 7 24.60 -63.95 16.90
C LEU A 7 25.76 -63.33 17.70
N GLY A 8 25.88 -63.64 18.99
CA GLY A 8 27.01 -63.18 19.81
C GLY A 8 28.30 -63.91 19.45
N GLY A 9 29.03 -63.39 18.46
CA GLY A 9 30.44 -63.73 18.24
C GLY A 9 31.34 -63.22 19.37
N THR A 10 32.62 -63.61 19.36
CA THR A 10 33.62 -63.11 20.34
C THR A 10 34.08 -61.67 20.08
N ASP A 11 33.53 -61.01 19.06
CA ASP A 11 33.86 -59.65 18.64
C ASP A 11 33.04 -58.57 19.37
N GLY A 12 32.11 -58.97 20.25
CA GLY A 12 31.29 -58.04 21.03
C GLY A 12 30.16 -57.38 20.25
N TRP A 13 29.81 -57.91 19.06
CA TRP A 13 28.69 -57.40 18.28
C TRP A 13 27.35 -57.92 18.82
N ASP A 14 26.52 -57.02 19.36
CA ASP A 14 25.15 -57.31 19.81
C ASP A 14 24.14 -56.58 18.89
N PRO A 15 23.55 -57.28 17.90
CA PRO A 15 22.53 -56.70 17.03
C PRO A 15 21.15 -56.54 17.70
N THR A 16 21.03 -56.91 18.98
CA THR A 16 19.81 -56.76 19.80
C THR A 16 19.92 -55.67 20.87
N GLY A 17 21.11 -55.06 21.02
CA GLY A 17 21.28 -53.86 21.84
C GLY A 17 20.46 -52.73 21.24
N ALA A 18 19.63 -52.07 22.07
CA ALA A 18 18.97 -50.84 21.64
C ALA A 18 20.05 -49.86 21.14
N PRO A 19 19.84 -49.17 19.99
CA PRO A 19 20.76 -48.13 19.55
C PRO A 19 20.96 -47.14 20.69
N ALA A 20 22.17 -46.59 20.82
CA ALA A 20 22.44 -45.53 21.79
C ALA A 20 21.36 -44.45 21.64
N GLU A 21 20.82 -43.99 22.77
CA GLU A 21 19.77 -42.98 22.77
C GLU A 21 20.31 -41.73 22.08
N ASP A 22 19.64 -41.33 21.01
CA ASP A 22 19.99 -40.15 20.24
C ASP A 22 19.69 -38.92 21.09
N ALA A 23 20.72 -38.12 21.38
CA ALA A 23 20.60 -36.97 22.28
C ALA A 23 20.63 -35.69 21.47
N ALA A 24 19.78 -34.74 21.84
CA ALA A 24 19.81 -33.42 21.21
C ALA A 24 21.20 -32.76 21.36
N PRO A 25 21.65 -31.95 20.39
CA PRO A 25 22.95 -31.32 20.45
C PRO A 25 23.13 -30.39 21.65
N LEU A 26 24.36 -29.94 21.88
CA LEU A 26 24.66 -28.88 22.83
C LEU A 26 24.23 -27.49 22.30
N ALA A 27 24.01 -26.57 23.23
CA ALA A 27 23.71 -25.18 22.89
C ALA A 27 24.90 -24.53 22.16
N PRO A 28 24.67 -23.81 21.03
CA PRO A 28 25.72 -23.04 20.37
C PRO A 28 26.37 -22.05 21.33
N ALA A 29 27.70 -21.93 21.26
CA ALA A 29 28.48 -21.03 22.11
C ALA A 29 29.02 -19.83 21.33
N GLY A 30 29.33 -18.74 22.05
CA GLY A 30 30.01 -17.57 21.48
C GLY A 30 29.17 -16.77 20.48
N LEU A 31 27.84 -16.81 20.57
CA LEU A 31 26.97 -15.99 19.74
C LEU A 31 27.30 -14.51 19.94
N VAL A 32 27.62 -13.83 18.83
CA VAL A 32 27.76 -12.38 18.74
C VAL A 32 26.77 -11.85 17.71
N ALA A 33 26.32 -10.61 17.92
CA ALA A 33 25.43 -9.90 17.01
C ALA A 33 26.02 -8.53 16.68
N ALA A 34 26.43 -8.34 15.43
CA ALA A 34 26.93 -7.06 14.91
C ALA A 34 25.78 -6.29 14.22
N PRO A 35 25.50 -5.04 14.62
CA PRO A 35 24.46 -4.25 13.98
C PRO A 35 24.88 -3.78 12.58
N GLY A 36 23.93 -3.71 11.66
CA GLY A 36 24.04 -3.04 10.37
C GLY A 36 22.79 -2.22 10.05
N ALA A 37 22.76 -1.58 8.88
CA ALA A 37 21.58 -0.83 8.46
C ALA A 37 20.41 -1.78 8.17
N ALA A 38 19.34 -1.66 8.96
CA ALA A 38 18.15 -2.51 8.91
C ALA A 38 18.43 -4.02 9.01
N GLN A 39 19.56 -4.41 9.60
CA GLN A 39 19.99 -5.80 9.70
C GLN A 39 20.91 -6.05 10.91
N ALA A 40 21.09 -7.32 11.25
CA ALA A 40 22.11 -7.78 12.18
C ALA A 40 22.84 -9.00 11.57
N SER A 41 24.17 -8.96 11.61
CA SER A 41 25.01 -10.12 11.27
C SER A 41 25.32 -10.89 12.54
N LEU A 42 25.05 -12.18 12.52
CA LEU A 42 25.22 -13.09 13.63
C LEU A 42 26.31 -14.10 13.28
N ASP A 43 27.20 -14.33 14.23
CA ASP A 43 28.26 -15.33 14.15
C ASP A 43 28.33 -16.08 15.48
N TRP A 44 28.60 -17.38 15.43
CA TRP A 44 28.80 -18.22 16.60
C TRP A 44 29.84 -19.31 16.30
N ALA A 45 30.26 -20.04 17.33
CA ALA A 45 31.16 -21.16 17.15
C ALA A 45 30.42 -22.34 16.46
N GLU A 46 31.01 -22.87 15.38
CA GLU A 46 30.53 -24.09 14.74
C GLU A 46 30.56 -25.27 15.73
N SER A 47 29.50 -26.08 15.74
CA SER A 47 29.40 -27.26 16.60
C SER A 47 30.48 -28.27 16.25
N THR A 48 31.03 -28.92 17.27
CA THR A 48 31.96 -30.05 17.09
C THR A 48 31.24 -31.40 16.96
N GLU A 49 29.92 -31.43 17.17
CA GLU A 49 29.09 -32.62 17.08
C GLU A 49 28.83 -32.96 15.60
N SER A 50 29.17 -34.19 15.18
CA SER A 50 29.18 -34.59 13.77
C SER A 50 27.80 -34.77 13.13
N ASP A 51 26.77 -34.81 13.95
CA ASP A 51 25.37 -35.01 13.58
C ASP A 51 24.58 -33.71 13.44
N VAL A 52 25.12 -32.56 13.86
CA VAL A 52 24.52 -31.23 13.62
C VAL A 52 24.42 -30.95 12.12
N ARG A 53 23.22 -30.59 11.66
CA ARG A 53 22.91 -30.32 10.24
C ARG A 53 22.48 -28.88 9.98
N ALA A 54 21.96 -28.20 10.98
CA ALA A 54 21.49 -26.84 10.84
C ALA A 54 21.47 -26.09 12.17
N TYR A 55 21.27 -24.78 12.07
CA TYR A 55 21.03 -23.88 13.17
C TYR A 55 19.73 -23.12 12.92
N ARG A 56 18.92 -22.98 13.96
CA ARG A 56 17.72 -22.15 13.99
C ARG A 56 18.01 -20.85 14.73
N VAL A 57 17.78 -19.73 14.07
CA VAL A 57 18.03 -18.38 14.59
C VAL A 57 16.71 -17.77 15.03
N TYR A 58 16.65 -17.32 16.28
CA TYR A 58 15.49 -16.71 16.88
C TYR A 58 15.76 -15.24 17.16
N ARG A 59 14.81 -14.37 16.79
CA ARG A 59 14.75 -12.95 17.15
C ARG A 59 13.59 -12.73 18.10
N ASP A 60 13.85 -12.25 19.30
CA ASP A 60 12.86 -12.03 20.36
C ASP A 60 11.96 -13.27 20.59
N GLY A 61 12.57 -14.46 20.49
CA GLY A 61 11.90 -15.76 20.63
C GLY A 61 11.17 -16.27 19.37
N GLN A 62 11.10 -15.51 18.29
CA GLN A 62 10.50 -15.94 17.01
C GLN A 62 11.57 -16.48 16.06
N LEU A 63 11.33 -17.64 15.45
CA LEU A 63 12.23 -18.21 14.44
C LEU A 63 12.25 -17.29 13.20
N VAL A 64 13.43 -16.78 12.85
CA VAL A 64 13.61 -15.86 11.70
C VAL A 64 14.49 -16.43 10.60
N ALA A 65 15.33 -17.42 10.89
CA ALA A 65 16.15 -18.08 9.88
C ALA A 65 16.51 -19.51 10.28
N THR A 66 16.84 -20.32 9.28
CA THR A 66 17.52 -21.61 9.44
C THR A 66 18.70 -21.65 8.49
N THR A 67 19.88 -22.02 8.98
CA THR A 67 21.13 -22.00 8.22
C THR A 67 21.93 -23.28 8.47
N ALA A 68 22.75 -23.70 7.51
CA ALA A 68 23.66 -24.84 7.67
C ALA A 68 25.07 -24.42 8.16
N THR A 69 25.34 -23.12 8.26
CA THR A 69 26.63 -22.57 8.69
C THR A 69 26.50 -21.88 10.04
N SER A 70 27.61 -21.72 10.77
CA SER A 70 27.65 -21.00 12.04
C SER A 70 27.53 -19.46 11.94
N SER A 71 26.76 -18.97 10.97
CA SER A 71 26.51 -17.55 10.76
C SER A 71 25.17 -17.31 10.05
N ALA A 72 24.59 -16.14 10.28
CA ALA A 72 23.35 -15.69 9.63
C ALA A 72 23.27 -14.17 9.57
N THR A 73 22.60 -13.63 8.53
CA THR A 73 22.19 -12.22 8.50
C THR A 73 20.68 -12.14 8.61
N VAL A 74 20.20 -11.41 9.63
CA VAL A 74 18.77 -11.11 9.81
C VAL A 74 18.50 -9.72 9.27
N THR A 75 17.72 -9.61 8.19
CA THR A 75 17.35 -8.35 7.53
C THR A 75 15.95 -7.89 7.92
N GLY A 76 15.54 -6.70 7.45
CA GLY A 76 14.21 -6.15 7.72
C GLY A 76 14.02 -5.69 9.17
N LEU A 77 15.11 -5.38 9.87
CA LEU A 77 15.08 -4.84 11.22
C LEU A 77 14.88 -3.32 11.19
N VAL A 78 14.27 -2.78 12.25
CA VAL A 78 14.11 -1.32 12.42
C VAL A 78 15.35 -0.72 13.07
N ASN A 79 15.99 0.25 12.43
CA ASN A 79 17.12 0.98 13.01
C ASN A 79 16.71 1.69 14.32
N GLY A 80 17.61 1.69 15.31
CA GLY A 80 17.38 2.23 16.65
C GLY A 80 16.61 1.31 17.60
N THR A 81 16.04 0.19 17.11
CA THR A 81 15.37 -0.81 17.95
C THR A 81 16.36 -1.90 18.36
N ALA A 82 16.47 -2.20 19.66
CA ALA A 82 17.29 -3.31 20.14
C ALA A 82 16.56 -4.64 19.92
N TYR A 83 17.24 -5.63 19.36
CA TYR A 83 16.74 -6.98 19.15
C TYR A 83 17.60 -8.00 19.87
N ALA A 84 16.97 -8.99 20.51
CA ALA A 84 17.66 -10.10 21.16
C ALA A 84 17.68 -11.33 20.24
N PHE A 85 18.85 -11.93 20.07
CA PHE A 85 19.07 -13.11 19.25
C PHE A 85 19.55 -14.30 20.07
N THR A 86 19.01 -15.46 19.75
CA THR A 86 19.49 -16.77 20.23
C THR A 86 19.57 -17.75 19.07
N VAL A 87 20.44 -18.76 19.20
CA VAL A 87 20.60 -19.80 18.20
C VAL A 87 20.47 -21.18 18.85
N ARG A 88 19.87 -22.13 18.13
CA ARG A 88 19.78 -23.55 18.51
C ARG A 88 20.36 -24.40 17.39
N ALA A 89 21.12 -25.43 17.74
CA ALA A 89 21.58 -26.43 16.79
C ALA A 89 20.50 -27.48 16.56
N VAL A 90 20.47 -28.07 15.37
CA VAL A 90 19.55 -29.14 14.97
C VAL A 90 20.36 -30.30 14.41
N ASP A 91 20.15 -31.50 14.96
CA ASP A 91 20.81 -32.73 14.49
C ASP A 91 20.14 -33.36 13.25
N ALA A 92 20.65 -34.51 12.83
CA ALA A 92 20.12 -35.29 11.71
C ALA A 92 18.75 -35.94 11.99
N ALA A 93 18.38 -36.12 13.26
CA ALA A 93 17.06 -36.61 13.68
C ALA A 93 16.02 -35.49 13.86
N GLY A 94 16.46 -34.22 13.77
CA GLY A 94 15.63 -33.04 13.90
C GLY A 94 15.45 -32.54 15.33
N GLN A 95 16.25 -33.03 16.29
CA GLN A 95 16.21 -32.56 17.68
C GLN A 95 16.90 -31.20 17.80
N GLU A 96 16.32 -30.31 18.59
CA GLU A 96 16.89 -28.99 18.87
C GLU A 96 17.66 -28.98 20.18
N SER A 97 18.82 -28.32 20.19
CA SER A 97 19.54 -28.02 21.41
C SER A 97 18.86 -26.93 22.26
N PRO A 98 19.24 -26.77 23.54
CA PRO A 98 18.91 -25.57 24.29
C PRO A 98 19.42 -24.30 23.58
N ALA A 99 18.79 -23.16 23.85
CA ALA A 99 19.21 -21.89 23.27
C ALA A 99 20.62 -21.49 23.72
N SER A 100 21.39 -20.90 22.80
CA SER A 100 22.62 -20.18 23.13
C SER A 100 22.39 -19.09 24.18
N ALA A 101 23.48 -18.56 24.75
CA ALA A 101 23.42 -17.25 25.40
C ALA A 101 22.88 -16.20 24.42
N SER A 102 22.08 -15.25 24.93
CA SER A 102 21.49 -14.20 24.10
C SER A 102 22.54 -13.17 23.72
N ALA A 103 22.56 -12.77 22.44
CA ALA A 103 23.27 -11.59 21.96
C ALA A 103 22.26 -10.50 21.60
N SER A 104 22.61 -9.22 21.74
CA SER A 104 21.75 -8.10 21.38
C SER A 104 22.42 -7.25 20.31
N ALA A 105 21.65 -6.80 19.32
CA ALA A 105 22.09 -5.80 18.37
C ALA A 105 21.04 -4.70 18.22
N THR A 106 21.49 -3.46 18.10
CA THR A 106 20.65 -2.30 17.76
C THR A 106 21.08 -1.83 16.38
N PRO A 107 20.39 -2.26 15.31
CA PRO A 107 20.65 -1.80 13.94
C PRO A 107 20.71 -0.28 13.88
N ALA A 108 21.64 0.26 13.10
CA ALA A 108 21.83 1.69 12.96
C ALA A 108 22.11 2.02 11.50
N LEU A 109 21.70 3.22 11.09
CA LEU A 109 21.98 3.71 9.76
C LEU A 109 23.50 3.87 9.60
N LYS A 110 24.07 3.33 8.52
CA LYS A 110 25.47 3.58 8.17
C LYS A 110 25.57 5.01 7.66
N VAL A 111 26.05 5.92 8.49
CA VAL A 111 26.29 7.31 8.09
C VAL A 111 27.59 7.36 7.27
N ASP A 112 27.49 7.87 6.05
CA ASP A 112 28.63 8.00 5.14
C ASP A 112 29.24 9.40 5.16
N ALA A 113 28.45 10.41 5.53
CA ALA A 113 28.87 11.80 5.63
C ALA A 113 28.14 12.51 6.77
N THR A 114 28.88 13.37 7.49
CA THR A 114 28.32 14.28 8.48
C THR A 114 28.44 15.74 8.03
N VAL A 115 27.45 16.56 8.40
CA VAL A 115 27.44 18.00 8.13
C VAL A 115 27.00 18.76 9.37
N HIS A 116 27.87 19.61 9.90
CA HIS A 116 27.58 20.46 11.06
C HIS A 116 27.46 21.93 10.62
N ALA A 117 26.61 22.71 11.29
CA ALA A 117 26.35 24.10 10.91
C ALA A 117 27.57 25.03 11.06
N ASP A 118 28.51 24.67 11.95
CA ASP A 118 29.79 25.36 12.14
C ASP A 118 30.88 24.89 11.15
N GLY A 119 30.56 23.93 10.27
CA GLY A 119 31.48 23.36 9.29
C GLY A 119 32.43 22.28 9.82
N SER A 120 32.23 21.80 11.06
CA SER A 120 33.10 20.80 11.69
C SER A 120 32.81 19.34 11.31
N GLY A 121 31.75 19.07 10.54
CA GLY A 121 31.46 17.73 10.00
C GLY A 121 32.46 17.30 8.92
N ASP A 122 32.35 16.06 8.47
CA ASP A 122 33.20 15.51 7.38
C ASP A 122 33.18 16.40 6.13
N TYR A 123 32.02 17.02 5.88
CA TYR A 123 31.83 18.02 4.83
C TYR A 123 31.37 19.35 5.44
N PRO A 124 31.96 20.48 5.03
CA PRO A 124 31.65 21.78 5.63
C PRO A 124 30.29 22.34 5.18
N THR A 125 29.65 21.75 4.16
CA THR A 125 28.32 22.14 3.70
C THR A 125 27.54 20.92 3.21
N LEU A 126 26.21 21.01 3.27
CA LEU A 126 25.32 19.96 2.74
C LEU A 126 25.53 19.75 1.24
N GLN A 127 25.72 20.82 0.46
CA GLN A 127 25.99 20.70 -0.98
C GLN A 127 27.21 19.81 -1.25
N LYS A 128 28.33 20.02 -0.54
CA LYS A 128 29.52 19.20 -0.73
C LYS A 128 29.32 17.74 -0.33
N ALA A 129 28.54 17.49 0.71
CA ALA A 129 28.22 16.12 1.14
C ALA A 129 27.37 15.37 0.11
N VAL A 130 26.40 16.03 -0.52
CA VAL A 130 25.57 15.39 -1.56
C VAL A 130 26.29 15.27 -2.90
N ASP A 131 27.20 16.20 -3.23
CA ASP A 131 28.05 16.12 -4.42
C ASP A 131 29.06 14.97 -4.35
N ALA A 132 29.46 14.57 -3.13
CA ALA A 132 30.40 13.47 -2.90
C ALA A 132 29.78 12.07 -3.03
N ALA A 133 28.45 11.98 -3.13
CA ALA A 133 27.76 10.70 -3.26
C ALA A 133 28.25 9.95 -4.52
N PRO A 134 28.52 8.64 -4.41
CA PRO A 134 29.02 7.84 -5.54
C PRO A 134 27.98 7.63 -6.65
N GLY A 135 26.69 7.85 -6.36
CA GLY A 135 25.58 7.55 -7.26
C GLY A 135 25.25 6.06 -7.38
N THR A 136 26.09 5.18 -6.82
CA THR A 136 25.87 3.73 -6.73
C THR A 136 25.73 3.32 -5.26
N GLY A 137 24.65 2.60 -4.93
CA GLY A 137 24.33 2.28 -3.53
C GLY A 137 23.81 3.47 -2.74
N GLU A 138 23.30 3.20 -1.54
CA GLU A 138 22.79 4.23 -0.63
C GLU A 138 23.96 5.07 -0.08
N TRP A 139 23.82 6.40 -0.11
CA TRP A 139 24.74 7.36 0.50
C TRP A 139 23.99 8.18 1.55
N VAL A 140 24.36 8.01 2.81
CA VAL A 140 23.66 8.65 3.94
C VAL A 140 24.43 9.86 4.44
N VAL A 141 23.79 11.02 4.37
CA VAL A 141 24.23 12.28 4.96
C VAL A 141 23.45 12.55 6.25
N SER A 142 24.15 12.51 7.39
CA SER A 142 23.63 12.99 8.67
C SER A 142 23.88 14.49 8.80
N VAL A 143 22.83 15.25 9.11
CA VAL A 143 22.88 16.71 9.26
C VAL A 143 22.54 17.06 10.70
N ASP A 144 23.49 17.65 11.40
CA ASP A 144 23.34 17.95 12.83
C ASP A 144 22.35 19.09 13.13
N PRO A 145 21.90 19.22 14.38
CA PRO A 145 21.11 20.37 14.79
C PRO A 145 21.81 21.69 14.44
N GLY A 146 21.05 22.61 13.83
CA GLY A 146 21.56 23.89 13.36
C GLY A 146 20.78 24.46 12.20
N THR A 147 21.11 25.70 11.83
CA THR A 147 20.52 26.39 10.68
C THR A 147 21.53 26.45 9.53
N TYR A 148 21.13 25.93 8.38
CA TYR A 148 21.95 25.82 7.17
C TYR A 148 21.36 26.75 6.11
N ALA A 149 22.01 27.90 5.92
CA ALA A 149 21.55 28.93 4.99
C ALA A 149 22.04 28.67 3.55
N GLY A 150 21.14 28.90 2.59
CA GLY A 150 21.41 28.77 1.17
C GLY A 150 20.62 27.65 0.51
N THR A 151 20.94 27.42 -0.77
CA THR A 151 20.30 26.41 -1.60
C THR A 151 21.12 25.12 -1.59
N THR A 152 20.44 23.97 -1.59
CA THR A 152 21.06 22.67 -1.87
C THR A 152 20.38 22.02 -3.07
N THR A 153 21.15 21.54 -4.05
CA THR A 153 20.67 20.71 -5.15
C THR A 153 21.20 19.29 -5.02
N VAL A 154 20.30 18.32 -4.89
CA VAL A 154 20.61 16.88 -4.83
C VAL A 154 20.42 16.30 -6.23
N ALA A 155 21.49 16.33 -7.02
CA ALA A 155 21.49 15.83 -8.39
C ALA A 155 21.86 14.34 -8.49
N THR A 156 22.72 13.86 -7.60
CA THR A 156 23.17 12.47 -7.54
C THR A 156 22.07 11.59 -6.95
N SER A 157 21.82 10.43 -7.57
CA SER A 157 20.80 9.48 -7.12
C SER A 157 21.24 8.68 -5.90
N ASN A 158 20.30 8.03 -5.21
CA ASN A 158 20.54 7.14 -4.05
C ASN A 158 21.08 7.85 -2.80
N VAL A 159 20.73 9.13 -2.61
CA VAL A 159 21.12 9.92 -1.44
C VAL A 159 20.01 9.92 -0.39
N VAL A 160 20.40 9.70 0.87
CA VAL A 160 19.55 9.85 2.06
C VAL A 160 20.08 11.03 2.88
N ILE A 161 19.24 12.00 3.19
CA ILE A 161 19.56 13.13 4.08
C ILE A 161 18.72 12.99 5.34
N VAL A 162 19.34 12.94 6.51
CA VAL A 162 18.66 12.77 7.79
C VAL A 162 19.09 13.86 8.76
N GLY A 163 18.16 14.63 9.30
CA GLY A 163 18.43 15.47 10.46
C GLY A 163 18.63 14.60 11.71
N SER A 164 19.74 14.80 12.43
CA SER A 164 20.10 13.98 13.61
C SER A 164 19.46 14.48 14.92
N GLY A 165 18.76 15.61 14.87
CA GLY A 165 18.02 16.16 16.01
C GLY A 165 16.83 15.31 16.47
N ALA A 166 16.31 15.63 17.64
CA ALA A 166 15.14 14.93 18.22
C ALA A 166 13.87 15.19 17.41
N THR A 167 13.77 16.36 16.78
CA THR A 167 12.66 16.75 15.92
C THR A 167 13.16 17.41 14.65
N ALA A 168 12.29 17.47 13.63
CA ALA A 168 12.57 18.17 12.39
C ALA A 168 12.93 19.66 12.58
N ALA A 169 12.52 20.29 13.68
CA ALA A 169 12.83 21.70 13.95
C ALA A 169 14.28 21.95 14.37
N ASP A 170 15.00 20.91 14.81
CA ASP A 170 16.36 21.03 15.31
C ASP A 170 17.37 21.27 14.17
N THR A 171 17.08 20.75 12.98
CA THR A 171 17.90 20.89 11.76
C THR A 171 17.11 21.65 10.70
N VAL A 172 17.53 22.87 10.37
CA VAL A 172 16.78 23.78 9.49
C VAL A 172 17.58 24.12 8.24
N LEU A 173 17.11 23.69 7.07
CA LEU A 173 17.57 24.21 5.77
C LEU A 173 16.76 25.47 5.45
N THR A 174 17.42 26.61 5.18
CA THR A 174 16.73 27.88 4.94
C THR A 174 17.31 28.68 3.79
N ASN A 175 16.45 29.29 2.99
CA ASN A 175 16.84 30.16 1.88
C ASN A 175 15.86 31.34 1.76
N GLY A 176 16.37 32.54 1.50
CA GLY A 176 15.58 33.75 1.30
C GLY A 176 15.64 34.29 -0.13
N THR A 177 15.83 33.40 -1.12
CA THR A 177 15.97 33.76 -2.53
C THR A 177 14.86 33.16 -3.40
N ALA A 178 14.78 33.62 -4.65
CA ALA A 178 13.77 33.19 -5.62
C ALA A 178 13.95 31.75 -6.16
N THR A 179 14.81 30.95 -5.55
CA THR A 179 15.09 29.55 -5.89
C THR A 179 14.61 28.62 -4.77
N ALA A 180 14.47 27.33 -5.07
CA ALA A 180 14.12 26.36 -4.04
C ALA A 180 15.22 26.27 -2.96
N THR A 181 14.82 26.12 -1.70
CA THR A 181 15.78 25.81 -0.61
C THR A 181 16.43 24.47 -0.85
N LEU A 182 15.63 23.47 -1.22
CA LEU A 182 16.09 22.13 -1.60
C LEU A 182 15.55 21.77 -2.99
N GLY A 183 16.45 21.62 -3.96
CA GLY A 183 16.17 21.09 -5.30
C GLY A 183 16.57 19.61 -5.38
N ILE A 184 15.69 18.74 -5.82
CA ILE A 184 15.93 17.29 -5.93
C ILE A 184 15.70 16.89 -7.39
N THR A 185 16.80 16.65 -8.11
CA THR A 185 16.77 16.19 -9.51
C THR A 185 17.24 14.75 -9.66
N GLY A 186 18.02 14.24 -8.70
CA GLY A 186 18.39 12.83 -8.61
C GLY A 186 17.20 11.94 -8.26
N SER A 187 17.29 10.66 -8.60
CA SER A 187 16.26 9.67 -8.29
C SER A 187 16.63 8.85 -7.05
N ASN A 188 15.64 8.17 -6.46
CA ASN A 188 15.81 7.39 -5.23
C ASN A 188 16.41 8.23 -4.09
N ILE A 189 15.78 9.37 -3.81
CA ILE A 189 16.22 10.33 -2.80
C ILE A 189 15.31 10.25 -1.60
N THR A 190 15.89 10.20 -0.41
CA THR A 190 15.14 10.24 0.85
C THR A 190 15.60 11.41 1.70
N VAL A 191 14.67 12.17 2.26
CA VAL A 191 14.94 13.28 3.19
C VAL A 191 14.08 13.11 4.43
N ARG A 192 14.69 13.10 5.61
CA ARG A 192 13.98 12.80 6.87
C ARG A 192 14.35 13.75 8.00
N ASN A 193 13.37 13.98 8.88
CA ASN A 193 13.56 14.59 10.19
C ASN A 193 14.31 15.95 10.15
N LEU A 194 13.93 16.81 9.22
CA LEU A 194 14.48 18.17 9.14
C LEU A 194 13.44 19.17 8.60
N ALA A 195 13.67 20.44 8.88
CA ALA A 195 12.87 21.54 8.40
C ALA A 195 13.47 22.12 7.11
N ILE A 196 12.60 22.45 6.16
CA ILE A 196 12.98 23.07 4.88
C ILE A 196 12.13 24.32 4.71
N ALA A 197 12.77 25.48 4.78
CA ALA A 197 12.11 26.77 4.76
C ALA A 197 12.57 27.61 3.57
N ASN A 198 11.64 28.17 2.80
CA ASN A 198 11.92 29.32 1.94
C ASN A 198 11.26 30.56 2.54
N THR A 199 12.08 31.54 2.94
CA THR A 199 11.64 32.73 3.66
C THR A 199 11.33 33.91 2.74
N THR A 200 11.48 33.74 1.43
CA THR A 200 11.09 34.78 0.45
C THR A 200 9.59 35.00 0.51
N ALA A 201 9.16 36.22 0.84
CA ALA A 201 7.73 36.56 0.97
C ALA A 201 7.04 36.84 -0.38
N THR A 202 7.80 36.97 -1.47
CA THR A 202 7.30 37.29 -2.82
C THR A 202 7.77 36.26 -3.85
N GLY A 203 7.03 36.15 -4.95
CA GLY A 203 7.35 35.19 -6.02
C GLY A 203 6.80 33.79 -5.76
N ASN A 204 7.36 32.81 -6.49
CA ASN A 204 6.85 31.43 -6.56
C ASN A 204 7.87 30.38 -6.14
N ALA A 205 8.95 30.81 -5.48
CA ALA A 205 10.02 29.92 -5.05
C ALA A 205 9.51 28.94 -3.99
N PRO A 206 9.58 27.62 -4.24
CA PRO A 206 9.15 26.65 -3.26
C PRO A 206 10.19 26.48 -2.15
N ALA A 207 9.81 25.83 -1.06
CA ALA A 207 10.78 25.27 -0.12
C ALA A 207 11.49 24.06 -0.74
N VAL A 208 10.71 23.20 -1.40
CA VAL A 208 11.22 22.00 -2.07
C VAL A 208 10.78 21.95 -3.52
N SER A 209 11.73 21.69 -4.43
CA SER A 209 11.47 21.40 -5.84
C SER A 209 11.95 19.99 -6.16
N MET A 210 11.10 19.14 -6.74
CA MET A 210 11.42 17.74 -7.03
C MET A 210 11.11 17.43 -8.49
N THR A 211 12.07 16.87 -9.21
CA THR A 211 11.89 16.36 -10.59
C THR A 211 12.36 14.92 -10.77
N GLY A 212 13.09 14.37 -9.79
CA GLY A 212 13.53 12.98 -9.78
C GLY A 212 12.39 11.99 -9.52
N ASP A 213 12.60 10.74 -9.95
CA ASP A 213 11.72 9.62 -9.64
C ASP A 213 12.11 9.01 -8.27
N LYS A 214 11.15 8.44 -7.56
CA LYS A 214 11.36 7.78 -6.26
C LYS A 214 11.88 8.72 -5.17
N VAL A 215 11.25 9.88 -5.00
CA VAL A 215 11.62 10.84 -3.94
C VAL A 215 10.72 10.67 -2.73
N LEU A 216 11.30 10.56 -1.53
CA LEU A 216 10.60 10.43 -0.25
C LEU A 216 11.01 11.56 0.71
N LEU A 217 10.05 12.35 1.17
CA LEU A 217 10.17 13.26 2.30
C LEU A 217 9.37 12.68 3.47
N ALA A 218 10.02 12.33 4.58
CA ALA A 218 9.34 11.70 5.72
C ALA A 218 9.66 12.41 7.04
N GLY A 219 8.63 12.77 7.82
CA GLY A 219 8.86 13.46 9.10
C GLY A 219 9.50 14.83 8.93
N THR A 220 9.16 15.55 7.85
CA THR A 220 9.76 16.85 7.52
C THR A 220 8.82 18.01 7.85
N ALA A 221 9.39 19.18 8.15
CA ALA A 221 8.65 20.42 8.30
C ALA A 221 8.93 21.34 7.11
N ILE A 222 8.01 21.39 6.14
CA ILE A 222 8.19 22.14 4.90
C ILE A 222 7.43 23.46 4.99
N SER A 223 8.09 24.59 4.77
CA SER A 223 7.43 25.90 4.81
C SER A 223 7.94 26.85 3.74
N SER A 224 7.03 27.53 3.07
CA SER A 224 7.35 28.68 2.23
C SER A 224 6.65 29.91 2.81
N ALA A 225 7.28 31.08 2.79
CA ALA A 225 6.65 32.35 3.17
C ALA A 225 5.78 32.92 2.04
N ALA A 226 6.11 32.62 0.78
CA ALA A 226 5.34 32.98 -0.42
C ALA A 226 4.12 32.05 -0.63
N GLY A 227 3.70 31.82 -1.87
CA GLY A 227 2.56 30.94 -2.17
C GLY A 227 2.90 29.44 -2.09
N ARG A 228 3.82 29.00 -2.95
CA ARG A 228 4.11 27.58 -3.19
C ARG A 228 5.06 27.01 -2.15
N ALA A 229 4.71 25.88 -1.53
CA ALA A 229 5.59 25.17 -0.60
C ALA A 229 6.38 24.07 -1.32
N VAL A 230 5.71 23.33 -2.20
CA VAL A 230 6.30 22.19 -2.92
C VAL A 230 6.03 22.33 -4.42
N PHE A 231 7.09 22.16 -5.20
CA PHE A 231 7.00 21.98 -6.64
C PHE A 231 7.30 20.51 -6.99
N ALA A 232 6.26 19.70 -7.17
CA ALA A 232 6.32 18.26 -7.41
C ALA A 232 6.18 17.98 -8.91
N ASP A 233 7.31 17.99 -9.61
CA ASP A 233 7.35 18.09 -11.05
C ASP A 233 8.12 16.94 -11.72
N THR A 234 8.26 17.00 -13.05
CA THR A 234 9.02 16.05 -13.85
C THR A 234 10.15 16.76 -14.58
N SER A 235 11.25 16.05 -14.89
CA SER A 235 12.36 16.64 -15.65
C SER A 235 11.96 17.05 -17.06
N THR A 236 11.11 16.28 -17.71
CA THR A 236 10.50 16.57 -19.02
C THR A 236 9.02 16.18 -19.02
N TYR A 237 8.28 16.55 -20.07
CA TYR A 237 6.85 16.21 -20.19
C TYR A 237 6.58 14.73 -20.46
N THR A 238 7.60 13.94 -20.80
CA THR A 238 7.48 12.51 -21.13
C THR A 238 7.98 11.60 -20.02
N VAL A 239 8.69 12.14 -19.02
CA VAL A 239 9.26 11.36 -17.92
C VAL A 239 8.29 11.35 -16.73
N ALA A 240 8.04 10.16 -16.18
CA ALA A 240 7.31 10.01 -14.93
C ALA A 240 8.24 10.29 -13.73
N ALA A 241 7.69 10.90 -12.69
CA ALA A 241 8.39 11.15 -11.44
C ALA A 241 7.45 10.83 -10.27
N ARG A 242 7.75 9.77 -9.52
CA ARG A 242 6.98 9.34 -8.35
C ARG A 242 7.57 9.90 -7.08
N GLN A 243 6.73 10.54 -6.28
CA GLN A 243 7.17 11.34 -5.14
C GLN A 243 6.19 11.14 -3.99
N MET A 244 6.71 11.11 -2.76
CA MET A 244 5.92 10.92 -1.56
C MET A 244 6.36 11.87 -0.45
N ILE A 245 5.38 12.47 0.22
CA ILE A 245 5.55 13.22 1.47
C ILE A 245 4.71 12.54 2.55
N THR A 246 5.30 12.17 3.69
CA THR A 246 4.59 11.44 4.73
C THR A 246 4.98 11.80 6.16
N GLY A 247 4.03 11.77 7.09
CA GLY A 247 4.28 12.09 8.50
C GLY A 247 4.82 13.52 8.69
N SER A 248 4.47 14.43 7.77
CA SER A 248 5.11 15.74 7.63
C SER A 248 4.16 16.88 7.98
N THR A 249 4.71 18.09 8.04
CA THR A 249 3.92 19.33 7.98
C THR A 249 4.31 20.12 6.74
N ILE A 250 3.32 20.77 6.13
CA ILE A 250 3.51 21.64 4.95
C ILE A 250 2.79 22.97 5.20
N ALA A 251 3.51 24.08 5.13
CA ALA A 251 2.93 25.42 5.25
C ALA A 251 3.13 26.23 3.97
N GLY A 252 2.04 26.71 3.37
CA GLY A 252 2.04 27.49 2.14
C GLY A 252 0.84 28.43 2.04
N GLY A 253 0.80 29.26 0.99
CA GLY A 253 -0.28 30.20 0.72
C GLY A 253 -1.16 29.76 -0.45
N ASN A 254 -0.76 30.11 -1.68
CA ASN A 254 -1.47 29.74 -2.90
C ASN A 254 -0.63 28.79 -3.77
N ASP A 255 -1.29 27.84 -4.41
CA ASP A 255 -0.66 26.73 -5.14
C ASP A 255 0.35 26.00 -4.26
N VAL A 256 -0.09 25.62 -3.05
CA VAL A 256 0.77 25.05 -2.00
C VAL A 256 1.57 23.86 -2.55
N LEU A 257 0.90 22.98 -3.30
CA LEU A 257 1.48 21.88 -4.05
C LEU A 257 1.17 22.08 -5.54
N LEU A 258 2.20 22.14 -6.38
CA LEU A 258 2.04 22.32 -7.83
C LEU A 258 3.03 21.46 -8.61
N GLY A 259 2.61 20.90 -9.74
CA GLY A 259 3.51 20.26 -10.70
C GLY A 259 2.95 19.03 -11.39
N ARG A 260 3.80 18.36 -12.19
CA ARG A 260 3.46 17.26 -13.10
C ARG A 260 3.68 15.86 -12.51
N GLY A 261 4.36 15.76 -11.38
CA GLY A 261 4.74 14.48 -10.77
C GLY A 261 3.54 13.69 -10.25
N SER A 262 3.74 12.38 -10.10
CA SER A 262 2.84 11.53 -9.32
C SER A 262 3.18 11.70 -7.85
N LEU A 263 2.52 12.64 -7.18
CA LEU A 263 2.75 12.98 -5.78
C LEU A 263 1.74 12.30 -4.88
N VAL A 264 2.21 11.61 -3.85
CA VAL A 264 1.41 11.17 -2.71
C VAL A 264 1.74 12.05 -1.51
N VAL A 265 0.73 12.59 -0.85
CA VAL A 265 0.81 13.23 0.45
C VAL A 265 -0.02 12.42 1.43
N HIS A 266 0.66 11.80 2.40
CA HIS A 266 0.10 10.82 3.31
C HIS A 266 0.35 11.25 4.76
N ASP A 267 -0.59 11.03 5.69
CA ASP A 267 -0.41 11.33 7.12
C ASP A 267 0.28 12.69 7.37
N THR A 268 -0.20 13.73 6.68
CA THR A 268 0.48 15.03 6.63
C THR A 268 -0.51 16.14 6.93
N THR A 269 -0.09 17.12 7.73
CA THR A 269 -0.87 18.35 7.95
C THR A 269 -0.40 19.45 7.02
N ILE A 270 -1.31 19.92 6.16
CA ILE A 270 -1.11 21.05 5.27
C ILE A 270 -1.78 22.29 5.89
N SER A 271 -0.99 23.24 6.38
CA SER A 271 -1.45 24.52 6.91
C SER A 271 -1.48 25.59 5.82
N VAL A 272 -2.69 26.05 5.48
CA VAL A 272 -2.92 27.06 4.44
C VAL A 272 -2.92 28.45 5.07
N ARG A 273 -1.85 29.22 4.86
CA ARG A 273 -1.60 30.50 5.54
C ARG A 273 -2.39 31.69 4.97
N THR A 274 -2.86 31.59 3.72
CA THR A 274 -3.60 32.67 3.05
C THR A 274 -4.75 32.09 2.24
N ASN A 275 -5.68 32.92 1.80
CA ASN A 275 -6.62 32.51 0.75
C ASN A 275 -5.84 32.04 -0.49
N GLY A 276 -6.28 30.97 -1.14
CA GLY A 276 -5.51 30.34 -2.22
C GLY A 276 -5.96 28.92 -2.54
N THR A 277 -5.09 28.19 -3.25
CA THR A 277 -5.33 26.82 -3.72
C THR A 277 -4.34 25.85 -3.09
N VAL A 278 -4.82 24.69 -2.64
CA VAL A 278 -3.97 23.63 -2.06
C VAL A 278 -3.30 22.81 -3.15
N LEU A 279 -4.08 22.19 -4.04
CA LEU A 279 -3.61 21.24 -5.05
C LEU A 279 -3.70 21.82 -6.47
N THR A 280 -2.57 22.02 -7.12
CA THR A 280 -2.51 22.57 -8.49
C THR A 280 -1.77 21.61 -9.43
N PRO A 281 -2.31 20.41 -9.70
CA PRO A 281 -1.66 19.43 -10.55
C PRO A 281 -1.66 19.87 -12.02
N SER A 282 -0.57 19.57 -12.71
CA SER A 282 -0.41 19.77 -14.17
C SER A 282 -0.07 18.49 -14.92
N THR A 283 -0.35 17.35 -14.28
CA THR A 283 -0.06 16.01 -14.76
C THR A 283 -0.70 15.72 -16.11
N ALA A 284 0.02 14.97 -16.93
CA ALA A 284 -0.43 14.59 -18.27
C ALA A 284 -1.67 13.67 -18.23
N GLU A 285 -2.41 13.59 -19.33
CA GLU A 285 -3.76 13.02 -19.29
C GLU A 285 -3.81 11.53 -18.95
N ASN A 286 -2.72 10.81 -19.21
CA ASN A 286 -2.53 9.39 -18.96
C ASN A 286 -1.68 9.09 -17.71
N ALA A 287 -1.27 10.11 -16.96
CA ALA A 287 -0.43 9.97 -15.78
C ALA A 287 -1.24 10.09 -14.47
N LYS A 288 -0.78 9.39 -13.43
CA LYS A 288 -1.25 9.60 -12.07
C LYS A 288 -0.79 10.96 -11.57
N GLY A 289 -1.70 11.74 -11.01
CA GLY A 289 -1.41 13.04 -10.44
C GLY A 289 -1.22 13.02 -8.93
N PHE A 290 -1.86 13.95 -8.24
CA PHE A 290 -1.71 14.10 -6.80
C PHE A 290 -2.72 13.22 -6.05
N LEU A 291 -2.27 12.58 -4.98
CA LEU A 291 -3.10 11.86 -4.03
C LEU A 291 -2.85 12.46 -2.65
N LEU A 292 -3.88 13.06 -2.05
CA LEU A 292 -3.90 13.46 -0.66
C LEU A 292 -4.73 12.42 0.11
N ILE A 293 -4.09 11.67 1.00
CA ILE A 293 -4.69 10.51 1.67
C ILE A 293 -4.37 10.52 3.16
N GLY A 294 -5.35 10.20 4.01
CA GLY A 294 -5.13 10.08 5.46
C GLY A 294 -4.57 11.36 6.11
N SER A 295 -4.87 12.53 5.55
CA SER A 295 -4.17 13.78 5.83
C SER A 295 -5.09 14.84 6.44
N ARG A 296 -4.55 16.04 6.69
CA ARG A 296 -5.32 17.19 7.15
C ARG A 296 -5.02 18.43 6.31
N VAL A 297 -6.07 19.11 5.86
CA VAL A 297 -5.99 20.48 5.36
C VAL A 297 -6.43 21.42 6.47
N ASP A 298 -5.47 21.97 7.18
CA ASP A 298 -5.67 22.98 8.22
C ASP A 298 -5.81 24.36 7.58
N THR A 299 -6.94 25.00 7.87
CA THR A 299 -7.30 26.33 7.34
C THR A 299 -7.41 27.36 8.46
N THR A 300 -6.83 27.09 9.63
CA THR A 300 -6.76 28.06 10.72
C THR A 300 -6.14 29.37 10.20
N GLY A 301 -6.93 30.44 10.15
CA GLY A 301 -6.52 31.74 9.61
C GLY A 301 -6.82 32.00 8.13
N ALA A 302 -7.47 31.07 7.41
CA ALA A 302 -7.92 31.24 6.03
C ALA A 302 -9.41 30.87 5.90
N THR A 303 -10.16 31.60 5.06
CA THR A 303 -11.62 31.39 4.91
C THR A 303 -12.07 31.14 3.48
N ASN A 304 -11.16 31.29 2.51
CA ASN A 304 -11.46 31.22 1.09
C ASN A 304 -10.44 30.33 0.36
N VAL A 305 -10.40 29.06 0.75
CA VAL A 305 -9.44 28.07 0.25
C VAL A 305 -10.11 27.18 -0.80
N GLN A 306 -9.49 27.07 -1.98
CA GLN A 306 -9.80 26.06 -2.98
C GLN A 306 -9.03 24.78 -2.68
N LEU A 307 -9.71 23.64 -2.75
CA LEU A 307 -9.07 22.34 -2.59
C LEU A 307 -8.08 22.08 -3.73
N GLY A 308 -8.44 22.47 -4.95
CA GLY A 308 -7.51 22.41 -6.07
C GLY A 308 -8.01 23.07 -7.34
N ARG A 309 -7.18 23.07 -8.38
CA ARG A 309 -7.52 23.55 -9.73
C ARG A 309 -6.59 22.94 -10.78
N PRO A 310 -7.00 22.84 -12.06
CA PRO A 310 -6.13 22.30 -13.09
C PRO A 310 -5.07 23.34 -13.48
N TYR A 311 -3.91 22.88 -13.93
CA TYR A 311 -2.85 23.76 -14.45
C TYR A 311 -2.28 23.21 -15.76
N ARG A 312 -2.30 24.03 -16.81
CA ARG A 312 -1.68 23.68 -18.10
C ARG A 312 -0.20 24.08 -18.11
N ALA A 313 0.69 23.13 -17.80
CA ALA A 313 2.13 23.39 -17.70
C ALA A 313 2.80 23.89 -19.00
N TRP A 314 2.17 23.69 -20.16
CA TRP A 314 2.81 23.91 -21.46
C TRP A 314 1.96 24.64 -22.50
N ALA A 315 0.99 25.45 -22.07
CA ALA A 315 0.06 26.12 -23.00
C ALA A 315 -0.70 25.15 -23.96
N ASP A 316 -0.89 23.89 -23.54
CA ASP A 316 -1.66 22.82 -24.20
C ASP A 316 -1.15 22.26 -25.55
N THR A 317 0.12 22.47 -25.90
CA THR A 317 0.63 22.06 -27.23
C THR A 317 1.20 20.64 -27.31
N PHE A 318 1.44 19.96 -26.19
CA PHE A 318 2.05 18.62 -26.15
C PHE A 318 1.03 17.52 -25.83
N THR A 319 1.18 16.35 -26.47
CA THR A 319 0.42 15.13 -26.17
C THR A 319 1.32 14.16 -25.40
N PRO A 320 0.85 13.56 -24.28
CA PRO A 320 -0.48 13.73 -23.67
C PRO A 320 -0.66 15.12 -23.02
N ARG A 321 -1.89 15.67 -23.10
CA ARG A 321 -2.17 17.03 -22.62
C ARG A 321 -2.07 17.16 -21.10
N SER A 322 -1.63 18.32 -20.59
CA SER A 322 -1.72 18.65 -19.16
C SER A 322 -3.15 19.00 -18.79
N VAL A 323 -3.85 18.07 -18.15
CA VAL A 323 -5.20 18.31 -17.61
C VAL A 323 -5.23 18.27 -16.08
N GLY A 324 -4.18 17.72 -15.44
CA GLY A 324 -4.09 17.64 -13.98
C GLY A 324 -5.00 16.56 -13.38
N GLN A 325 -4.51 15.86 -12.37
CA GLN A 325 -5.29 14.94 -11.55
C GLN A 325 -5.01 15.21 -10.08
N ALA A 326 -6.07 15.26 -9.27
CA ALA A 326 -5.97 15.25 -7.82
C ALA A 326 -7.07 14.37 -7.23
N VAL A 327 -6.72 13.48 -6.31
CA VAL A 327 -7.67 12.75 -5.48
C VAL A 327 -7.43 13.09 -4.03
N VAL A 328 -8.51 13.43 -3.30
CA VAL A 328 -8.46 13.74 -1.87
C VAL A 328 -9.34 12.76 -1.13
N ARG A 329 -8.76 11.89 -0.31
CA ARG A 329 -9.52 10.87 0.41
C ARG A 329 -9.08 10.72 1.86
N ASP A 330 -10.01 10.28 2.70
CA ASP A 330 -9.77 10.03 4.13
C ASP A 330 -9.08 11.22 4.81
N THR A 331 -9.40 12.43 4.35
CA THR A 331 -8.69 13.66 4.72
C THR A 331 -9.63 14.59 5.48
N VAL A 332 -9.13 15.17 6.57
CA VAL A 332 -9.86 16.17 7.34
C VAL A 332 -9.72 17.54 6.66
N LEU A 333 -10.82 18.12 6.21
CA LEU A 333 -10.88 19.43 5.56
C LEU A 333 -11.40 20.49 6.53
N GLY A 334 -10.56 21.47 6.85
CA GLY A 334 -10.93 22.59 7.72
C GLY A 334 -12.00 23.51 7.12
N SER A 335 -12.62 24.32 7.97
CA SER A 335 -13.79 25.14 7.67
C SER A 335 -13.54 26.26 6.64
N GLY A 336 -12.28 26.64 6.41
CA GLY A 336 -11.91 27.61 5.38
C GLY A 336 -11.93 27.07 3.95
N VAL A 337 -12.10 25.76 3.75
CA VAL A 337 -12.27 25.16 2.42
C VAL A 337 -13.64 25.51 1.86
N LYS A 338 -13.70 26.03 0.63
CA LYS A 338 -14.96 26.33 -0.07
C LYS A 338 -15.83 25.08 -0.19
N THR A 339 -17.02 25.14 0.37
CA THR A 339 -17.98 24.03 0.32
C THR A 339 -18.72 23.93 -1.01
N SER A 340 -19.13 25.06 -1.60
CA SER A 340 -19.92 25.09 -2.84
C SER A 340 -19.12 24.86 -4.12
N GLN A 341 -17.86 25.31 -4.17
CA GLN A 341 -16.97 25.18 -5.32
C GLN A 341 -15.51 25.06 -4.86
N PRO A 342 -15.10 23.91 -4.28
CA PRO A 342 -13.72 23.67 -3.83
C PRO A 342 -12.74 23.53 -4.99
N TRP A 343 -13.20 22.97 -6.12
CA TRP A 343 -12.40 22.83 -7.33
C TRP A 343 -12.52 24.09 -8.19
N GLY A 344 -11.41 24.80 -8.36
CA GLY A 344 -11.34 26.13 -8.96
C GLY A 344 -11.01 26.14 -10.45
N ILE A 345 -11.12 27.34 -11.02
CA ILE A 345 -10.69 27.66 -12.37
C ILE A 345 -9.17 27.76 -12.40
N GLY A 346 -8.55 27.18 -13.42
CA GLY A 346 -7.11 27.25 -13.64
C GLY A 346 -6.63 28.67 -14.02
N PRO A 347 -5.32 28.94 -13.94
CA PRO A 347 -4.77 30.28 -14.16
C PRO A 347 -4.90 30.78 -15.61
N ALA A 348 -5.07 29.90 -16.60
CA ALA A 348 -5.39 30.27 -17.98
C ALA A 348 -6.90 30.18 -18.27
N SER A 349 -7.73 30.34 -17.23
CA SER A 349 -9.20 30.24 -17.30
C SER A 349 -9.72 28.85 -17.64
N GLU A 350 -8.95 27.80 -17.34
CA GLU A 350 -9.38 26.42 -17.53
C GLU A 350 -10.56 26.10 -16.60
N PRO A 351 -11.67 25.54 -17.10
CA PRO A 351 -12.75 25.12 -16.24
C PRO A 351 -12.27 24.00 -15.31
N TRP A 352 -12.78 23.96 -14.08
CA TRP A 352 -12.40 22.93 -13.11
C TRP A 352 -12.68 21.51 -13.63
N THR A 353 -13.70 21.36 -14.48
CA THR A 353 -14.09 20.10 -15.13
C THR A 353 -13.07 19.57 -16.15
N LEU A 354 -12.07 20.39 -16.54
CA LEU A 354 -10.93 19.89 -17.29
C LEU A 354 -10.09 18.92 -16.45
N GLY A 355 -9.98 19.20 -15.14
CA GLY A 355 -9.18 18.40 -14.23
C GLY A 355 -9.84 17.08 -13.86
N ARG A 356 -9.02 16.05 -13.69
CA ARG A 356 -9.44 14.76 -13.13
C ARG A 356 -9.46 14.84 -11.61
N PHE A 357 -10.53 15.39 -11.05
CA PHE A 357 -10.68 15.56 -9.61
C PHE A 357 -11.67 14.56 -9.04
N ALA A 358 -11.33 14.00 -7.88
CA ALA A 358 -12.24 13.15 -7.13
C ALA A 358 -11.98 13.24 -5.63
N GLU A 359 -13.01 12.97 -4.83
CA GLU A 359 -12.95 12.93 -3.38
C GLU A 359 -13.55 11.63 -2.83
N HIS A 360 -13.12 11.18 -1.66
CA HIS A 360 -13.73 10.02 -1.00
C HIS A 360 -13.57 10.07 0.53
N ALA A 361 -14.64 9.83 1.29
CA ALA A 361 -14.58 9.73 2.75
C ALA A 361 -13.85 10.89 3.47
N ASN A 362 -13.88 12.11 2.91
CA ASN A 362 -13.35 13.29 3.57
C ASN A 362 -14.26 13.70 4.74
N SER A 363 -13.67 14.28 5.78
CA SER A 363 -14.39 14.71 6.98
C SER A 363 -14.07 16.16 7.34
N GLY A 364 -14.76 16.73 8.33
CA GLY A 364 -14.60 18.13 8.72
C GLY A 364 -15.55 19.08 8.00
N GLU A 365 -15.62 20.32 8.48
CA GLU A 365 -16.57 21.33 8.01
C GLU A 365 -16.40 21.70 6.53
N GLY A 366 -15.18 21.56 5.99
CA GLY A 366 -14.86 21.80 4.59
C GLY A 366 -15.26 20.65 3.63
N ALA A 367 -15.79 19.54 4.14
CA ALA A 367 -15.99 18.30 3.37
C ALA A 367 -17.43 18.05 2.86
N SER A 368 -18.32 19.07 2.90
CA SER A 368 -19.69 18.91 2.38
C SER A 368 -19.72 18.44 0.92
N GLN A 369 -20.55 17.46 0.58
CA GLN A 369 -20.69 16.96 -0.79
C GLN A 369 -21.73 17.75 -1.61
N ASN A 370 -21.48 17.90 -2.91
CA ASN A 370 -22.42 18.46 -3.89
C ASN A 370 -21.96 18.13 -5.33
N ALA A 371 -22.73 18.57 -6.32
CA ALA A 371 -22.46 18.31 -7.74
C ALA A 371 -21.10 18.86 -8.26
N ASN A 372 -20.49 19.83 -7.57
CA ASN A 372 -19.19 20.38 -7.93
C ASN A 372 -18.03 19.63 -7.26
N ARG A 373 -18.29 18.46 -6.64
CA ARG A 373 -17.31 17.64 -5.92
C ARG A 373 -17.45 16.18 -6.35
N PRO A 374 -16.81 15.77 -7.46
CA PRO A 374 -16.87 14.39 -7.91
C PRO A 374 -16.44 13.44 -6.80
N GLN A 375 -17.22 12.39 -6.55
CA GLN A 375 -16.92 11.38 -5.53
C GLN A 375 -16.45 10.09 -6.20
N LEU A 376 -15.46 9.43 -5.61
CA LEU A 376 -15.21 8.01 -5.90
C LEU A 376 -16.25 7.16 -5.18
N SER A 377 -16.73 6.12 -5.85
CA SER A 377 -17.43 5.03 -5.19
C SER A 377 -16.50 4.29 -4.21
N PRO A 378 -17.06 3.57 -3.22
CA PRO A 378 -16.27 2.69 -2.36
C PRO A 378 -15.40 1.70 -3.14
N ALA A 379 -15.95 1.02 -4.15
CA ALA A 379 -15.21 0.09 -5.00
C ALA A 379 -14.03 0.78 -5.73
N GLU A 380 -14.25 1.95 -6.34
CA GLU A 380 -13.16 2.71 -6.98
C GLU A 380 -12.08 3.12 -5.98
N SER A 381 -12.46 3.43 -4.74
CA SER A 381 -11.52 3.82 -3.68
C SER A 381 -10.55 2.69 -3.30
N LEU A 382 -10.93 1.41 -3.46
CA LEU A 382 -10.04 0.27 -3.19
C LEU A 382 -8.80 0.27 -4.10
N GLY A 383 -8.88 0.94 -5.26
CA GLY A 383 -7.80 1.14 -6.22
C GLY A 383 -6.96 2.40 -6.01
N VAL A 384 -7.24 3.18 -4.95
CA VAL A 384 -6.60 4.47 -4.67
C VAL A 384 -5.80 4.41 -3.36
N THR A 385 -4.77 3.56 -3.35
CA THR A 385 -3.83 3.39 -2.23
C THR A 385 -2.49 4.06 -2.52
N VAL A 386 -1.67 4.33 -1.49
CA VAL A 386 -0.29 4.81 -1.70
C VAL A 386 0.49 3.86 -2.61
N ALA A 387 0.38 2.56 -2.36
CA ALA A 387 1.09 1.53 -3.11
C ALA A 387 0.70 1.53 -4.60
N GLN A 388 -0.59 1.51 -4.93
CA GLN A 388 -1.06 1.51 -6.32
C GLN A 388 -0.74 2.84 -7.02
N TRP A 389 -0.81 3.97 -6.30
CA TRP A 389 -0.54 5.29 -6.88
C TRP A 389 0.92 5.46 -7.30
N LEU A 390 1.85 4.85 -6.55
CA LEU A 390 3.29 4.89 -6.82
C LEU A 390 3.78 3.71 -7.67
N GLY A 391 2.86 2.83 -8.11
CA GLY A 391 3.18 1.75 -9.05
C GLY A 391 3.80 0.53 -8.39
N ALA A 392 3.28 0.11 -7.23
CA ALA A 392 3.51 -1.22 -6.70
C ALA A 392 3.33 -2.30 -7.79
N PRO A 393 4.16 -3.36 -7.81
CA PRO A 393 5.20 -3.68 -6.82
C PRO A 393 6.56 -2.99 -7.07
N THR A 394 6.68 -2.07 -8.05
CA THR A 394 8.00 -1.57 -8.50
C THR A 394 8.65 -0.57 -7.54
N TRP A 395 7.88 0.36 -6.99
CA TRP A 395 8.36 1.30 -5.97
C TRP A 395 7.19 1.86 -5.18
N TYR A 396 7.26 1.74 -3.86
CA TYR A 396 6.42 2.47 -2.92
C TYR A 396 7.11 2.43 -1.55
N PRO A 397 7.20 3.54 -0.82
CA PRO A 397 7.52 3.50 0.60
C PRO A 397 6.42 2.75 1.34
N ALA A 398 6.77 1.73 2.13
CA ALA A 398 5.80 0.99 2.92
C ALA A 398 5.25 1.88 4.03
N VAL A 399 4.01 2.32 3.88
CA VAL A 399 3.22 3.01 4.90
C VAL A 399 1.90 2.29 5.06
N ALA A 400 1.30 2.40 6.25
CA ALA A 400 -0.06 1.94 6.45
C ALA A 400 -1.01 2.92 5.75
N ASP A 401 -1.74 2.48 4.73
CA ASP A 401 -2.87 3.23 4.22
C ASP A 401 -3.94 3.37 5.34
N PRO A 402 -4.77 4.44 5.31
CA PRO A 402 -5.99 4.46 6.10
C PRO A 402 -6.79 3.17 5.89
N ALA A 403 -7.49 2.71 6.93
CA ALA A 403 -8.27 1.49 6.85
C ALA A 403 -9.13 1.50 5.57
N ALA A 404 -9.00 0.45 4.75
CA ALA A 404 -9.77 0.36 3.52
C ALA A 404 -11.26 0.51 3.87
N PRO A 405 -11.98 1.46 3.26
CA PRO A 405 -13.39 1.61 3.52
C PRO A 405 -14.08 0.29 3.15
N ALA A 406 -14.96 -0.19 4.03
CA ALA A 406 -15.79 -1.33 3.70
C ALA A 406 -16.60 -0.95 2.46
N ASP A 407 -16.42 -1.70 1.38
CA ASP A 407 -17.31 -1.56 0.24
C ASP A 407 -18.71 -2.03 0.66
N VAL A 408 -19.65 -1.11 0.61
CA VAL A 408 -21.07 -1.31 0.97
C VAL A 408 -21.99 -1.14 -0.24
N THR A 409 -21.42 -0.94 -1.43
CA THR A 409 -22.19 -0.68 -2.65
C THR A 409 -22.51 -2.00 -3.32
N ALA A 410 -23.75 -2.47 -3.15
CA ALA A 410 -24.20 -3.65 -3.87
C ALA A 410 -24.13 -3.46 -5.40
N PRO A 411 -23.83 -4.52 -6.16
CA PRO A 411 -23.94 -4.47 -7.61
C PRO A 411 -25.35 -4.17 -8.11
N GLY A 412 -25.47 -3.85 -9.40
CA GLY A 412 -26.76 -3.87 -10.09
C GLY A 412 -27.44 -5.25 -10.03
N ALA A 413 -28.77 -5.27 -10.05
CA ALA A 413 -29.54 -6.51 -10.16
C ALA A 413 -29.25 -7.22 -11.50
N PRO A 414 -29.23 -8.57 -11.55
CA PRO A 414 -29.30 -9.29 -12.81
C PRO A 414 -30.51 -8.86 -13.63
N ALA A 415 -30.39 -8.85 -14.95
CA ALA A 415 -31.49 -8.50 -15.85
C ALA A 415 -31.95 -9.74 -16.65
N ASP A 416 -33.12 -9.64 -17.28
CA ASP A 416 -33.64 -10.62 -18.25
C ASP A 416 -33.61 -12.08 -17.77
N LEU A 417 -33.90 -12.31 -16.48
CA LEU A 417 -33.95 -13.66 -15.93
C LEU A 417 -35.06 -14.47 -16.62
N VAL A 418 -34.66 -15.53 -17.30
CA VAL A 418 -35.54 -16.52 -17.93
C VAL A 418 -35.35 -17.87 -17.25
N VAL A 419 -36.45 -18.52 -16.89
CA VAL A 419 -36.44 -19.87 -16.34
C VAL A 419 -37.22 -20.80 -17.26
N THR A 420 -36.55 -21.81 -17.79
CA THR A 420 -37.13 -22.81 -18.70
C THR A 420 -37.36 -24.11 -17.94
N ALA A 421 -38.62 -24.53 -17.84
CA ALA A 421 -39.01 -25.78 -17.19
C ALA A 421 -38.58 -27.01 -18.01
N GLY A 422 -37.98 -28.00 -17.34
CA GLY A 422 -37.71 -29.34 -17.87
C GLY A 422 -38.45 -30.43 -17.10
N ASP A 423 -38.09 -31.69 -17.35
CA ASP A 423 -38.51 -32.82 -16.51
C ASP A 423 -37.73 -32.81 -15.20
N ALA A 424 -38.45 -32.70 -14.09
CA ALA A 424 -37.90 -32.59 -12.73
C ALA A 424 -36.76 -31.56 -12.59
N SER A 425 -36.77 -30.51 -13.42
CA SER A 425 -35.67 -29.54 -13.51
C SER A 425 -36.12 -28.18 -14.03
N ALA A 426 -35.28 -27.16 -13.83
CA ALA A 426 -35.45 -25.82 -14.37
C ALA A 426 -34.07 -25.24 -14.75
N SER A 427 -33.94 -24.74 -15.98
CA SER A 427 -32.74 -24.06 -16.46
C SER A 427 -32.94 -22.54 -16.40
N LEU A 428 -32.06 -21.86 -15.66
CA LEU A 428 -32.07 -20.42 -15.46
C LEU A 428 -30.96 -19.79 -16.29
N VAL A 429 -31.29 -18.71 -17.01
CA VAL A 429 -30.33 -17.86 -17.74
C VAL A 429 -30.69 -16.41 -17.49
N TRP A 430 -29.69 -15.55 -17.29
CA TRP A 430 -29.89 -14.11 -17.06
C TRP A 430 -28.80 -13.28 -17.74
N THR A 431 -28.94 -11.96 -17.69
CA THR A 431 -27.89 -11.00 -18.02
C THR A 431 -27.19 -10.58 -16.73
N ALA A 432 -25.88 -10.81 -16.64
CA ALA A 432 -25.08 -10.42 -15.46
C ALA A 432 -24.97 -8.90 -15.31
N SER A 433 -24.77 -8.45 -14.06
CA SER A 433 -24.44 -7.05 -13.76
C SER A 433 -23.07 -6.67 -14.35
N THR A 434 -22.90 -5.41 -14.74
CA THR A 434 -21.66 -4.87 -15.33
C THR A 434 -20.71 -4.26 -14.29
N ALA A 435 -20.96 -4.48 -13.00
CA ALA A 435 -20.05 -4.01 -11.96
C ALA A 435 -18.68 -4.67 -12.12
N ALA A 436 -17.60 -3.93 -11.88
CA ALA A 436 -16.23 -4.39 -12.15
C ALA A 436 -15.73 -5.47 -11.16
N ASP A 437 -16.44 -5.63 -10.04
CA ASP A 437 -16.07 -6.41 -8.86
C ASP A 437 -17.04 -7.56 -8.57
N ILE A 438 -17.87 -7.97 -9.54
CA ILE A 438 -18.73 -9.14 -9.41
C ILE A 438 -17.90 -10.39 -9.10
N ALA A 439 -18.22 -11.06 -7.99
CA ALA A 439 -17.67 -12.37 -7.63
C ALA A 439 -18.56 -13.52 -8.10
N GLY A 440 -19.87 -13.31 -8.19
CA GLY A 440 -20.79 -14.30 -8.72
C GLY A 440 -22.25 -14.03 -8.39
N HIS A 441 -23.06 -15.10 -8.35
CA HIS A 441 -24.50 -15.03 -8.14
C HIS A 441 -24.98 -16.05 -7.13
N ARG A 442 -26.06 -15.72 -6.42
CA ARG A 442 -26.79 -16.66 -5.55
C ARG A 442 -28.19 -16.86 -6.10
N VAL A 443 -28.58 -18.12 -6.24
CA VAL A 443 -29.88 -18.54 -6.78
C VAL A 443 -30.73 -19.10 -5.64
N TYR A 444 -31.91 -18.54 -5.47
CA TYR A 444 -32.89 -18.94 -4.46
C TYR A 444 -34.15 -19.48 -5.12
N ARG A 445 -34.80 -20.43 -4.46
CA ARG A 445 -36.06 -21.05 -4.89
C ARG A 445 -37.04 -21.14 -3.73
N SER A 446 -38.32 -20.91 -4.02
CA SER A 446 -39.42 -21.18 -3.07
C SER A 446 -40.69 -21.58 -3.82
N THR A 447 -41.62 -22.26 -3.15
CA THR A 447 -43.01 -22.45 -3.61
C THR A 447 -43.92 -21.30 -3.16
N THR A 448 -43.36 -20.27 -2.53
CA THR A 448 -44.03 -19.05 -2.09
C THR A 448 -43.43 -17.84 -2.79
N ASN A 449 -44.28 -16.89 -3.20
CA ASN A 449 -43.91 -15.63 -3.85
C ASN A 449 -44.23 -14.45 -2.91
N PRO A 450 -43.27 -13.56 -2.58
CA PRO A 450 -41.89 -13.50 -3.05
C PRO A 450 -40.97 -14.56 -2.42
N VAL A 451 -39.90 -14.91 -3.14
CA VAL A 451 -38.84 -15.78 -2.62
C VAL A 451 -38.07 -15.03 -1.53
N ALA A 452 -38.11 -15.52 -0.29
CA ALA A 452 -37.31 -14.97 0.78
C ALA A 452 -35.82 -15.30 0.58
N ILE A 453 -34.96 -14.28 0.56
CA ILE A 453 -33.50 -14.41 0.37
C ILE A 453 -32.88 -14.87 1.70
N THR A 454 -32.89 -16.18 1.94
CA THR A 454 -32.39 -16.82 3.17
C THR A 454 -31.62 -18.09 2.83
N PRO A 455 -30.73 -18.59 3.71
CA PRO A 455 -30.03 -19.85 3.49
C PRO A 455 -30.96 -21.04 3.22
N ALA A 456 -32.18 -21.05 3.78
CA ALA A 456 -33.14 -22.13 3.59
C ALA A 456 -33.67 -22.24 2.14
N ASN A 457 -33.69 -21.13 1.41
CA ASN A 457 -34.14 -21.07 0.02
C ASN A 457 -32.97 -21.09 -0.98
N LEU A 458 -31.73 -21.07 -0.53
CA LEU A 458 -30.55 -21.04 -1.41
C LEU A 458 -30.37 -22.40 -2.08
N VAL A 459 -30.47 -22.43 -3.41
CA VAL A 459 -30.30 -23.66 -4.20
C VAL A 459 -28.97 -23.70 -4.96
N GLY A 460 -28.28 -22.56 -5.12
CA GLY A 460 -26.97 -22.53 -5.75
C GLY A 460 -26.21 -21.24 -5.50
N THR A 461 -24.88 -21.36 -5.42
CA THR A 461 -23.94 -20.24 -5.55
C THR A 461 -23.08 -20.53 -6.77
N VAL A 462 -23.13 -19.64 -7.76
CA VAL A 462 -22.42 -19.79 -9.04
C VAL A 462 -21.46 -18.63 -9.23
N GLY A 463 -20.43 -18.81 -10.05
CA GLY A 463 -19.47 -17.76 -10.39
C GLY A 463 -20.08 -16.67 -11.27
N THR A 464 -19.26 -16.07 -12.12
CA THR A 464 -19.67 -15.00 -13.03
C THR A 464 -20.51 -15.50 -14.22
N GLU A 465 -20.52 -16.81 -14.48
CA GLU A 465 -21.36 -17.42 -15.51
C GLU A 465 -22.86 -17.20 -15.21
N PRO A 466 -23.63 -16.59 -16.13
CA PRO A 466 -24.99 -16.15 -15.84
C PRO A 466 -26.03 -17.25 -16.13
N SER A 467 -25.76 -18.46 -15.65
CA SER A 467 -26.67 -19.60 -15.80
C SER A 467 -26.61 -20.55 -14.61
N PHE A 468 -27.71 -21.25 -14.38
CA PHE A 468 -27.82 -22.28 -13.35
C PHE A 468 -28.88 -23.32 -13.74
N THR A 469 -28.61 -24.60 -13.49
CA THR A 469 -29.62 -25.66 -13.65
C THR A 469 -30.00 -26.21 -12.30
N ASP A 470 -31.28 -26.09 -11.97
CA ASP A 470 -31.88 -26.66 -10.77
C ASP A 470 -32.52 -28.01 -11.10
N SER A 471 -32.24 -29.04 -10.31
CA SER A 471 -32.66 -30.43 -10.58
C SER A 471 -33.30 -31.06 -9.36
N GLY A 472 -34.01 -32.18 -9.56
CA GLY A 472 -34.74 -32.87 -8.49
C GLY A 472 -36.04 -32.17 -8.09
N LEU A 473 -36.63 -31.39 -9.00
CA LEU A 473 -37.89 -30.70 -8.78
C LEU A 473 -39.09 -31.65 -8.93
N ALA A 474 -40.17 -31.37 -8.21
CA ALA A 474 -41.42 -32.09 -8.41
C ALA A 474 -42.16 -31.50 -9.62
N ASN A 475 -42.47 -32.35 -10.61
CA ASN A 475 -43.29 -31.95 -11.75
C ASN A 475 -44.66 -31.44 -11.30
N ARG A 476 -45.20 -30.51 -12.08
CA ARG A 476 -46.49 -29.83 -11.87
C ARG A 476 -46.55 -28.93 -10.63
N THR A 477 -45.43 -28.71 -9.94
CA THR A 477 -45.28 -27.74 -8.86
C THR A 477 -44.71 -26.43 -9.41
N THR A 478 -45.33 -25.30 -9.08
CA THR A 478 -44.78 -23.98 -9.44
C THR A 478 -43.67 -23.60 -8.46
N TYR A 479 -42.52 -23.26 -8.99
CA TYR A 479 -41.38 -22.74 -8.25
C TYR A 479 -41.11 -21.30 -8.68
N HIS A 480 -40.90 -20.45 -7.68
CA HIS A 480 -40.48 -19.07 -7.83
C HIS A 480 -38.97 -19.01 -7.59
N TYR A 481 -38.26 -18.32 -8.48
CA TYR A 481 -36.81 -18.13 -8.40
C TYR A 481 -36.46 -16.67 -8.15
N ALA A 482 -35.38 -16.47 -7.40
CA ALA A 482 -34.72 -15.18 -7.24
C ALA A 482 -33.22 -15.33 -7.46
N VAL A 483 -32.64 -14.50 -8.33
CA VAL A 483 -31.19 -14.44 -8.56
C VAL A 483 -30.67 -13.09 -8.13
N VAL A 484 -29.65 -13.09 -7.27
CA VAL A 484 -28.93 -11.88 -6.84
C VAL A 484 -27.48 -11.95 -7.31
N ALA A 485 -26.93 -10.82 -7.72
CA ALA A 485 -25.51 -10.65 -7.98
C ALA A 485 -24.79 -10.31 -6.66
N VAL A 486 -23.56 -10.80 -6.50
CA VAL A 486 -22.74 -10.59 -5.31
C VAL A 486 -21.35 -10.13 -5.73
N ASP A 487 -20.84 -9.08 -5.11
CA ASP A 487 -19.47 -8.60 -5.32
C ASP A 487 -18.42 -9.39 -4.49
N ALA A 488 -17.15 -9.03 -4.68
CA ALA A 488 -16.00 -9.64 -4.00
C ALA A 488 -15.99 -9.49 -2.47
N VAL A 489 -16.73 -8.52 -1.90
CA VAL A 489 -16.80 -8.29 -0.46
C VAL A 489 -18.10 -8.79 0.17
N GLY A 490 -19.06 -9.23 -0.66
CA GLY A 490 -20.27 -9.92 -0.26
C GLY A 490 -21.54 -9.08 -0.29
N ASN A 491 -21.53 -7.83 -0.79
CA ASN A 491 -22.78 -7.08 -0.94
C ASN A 491 -23.64 -7.72 -2.03
N ALA A 492 -24.94 -7.79 -1.79
CA ALA A 492 -25.89 -8.45 -2.67
C ALA A 492 -26.83 -7.42 -3.30
N SER A 493 -27.06 -7.56 -4.61
CA SER A 493 -28.00 -6.73 -5.35
C SER A 493 -29.47 -7.05 -5.01
N ALA A 494 -30.40 -6.22 -5.51
CA ALA A 494 -31.81 -6.58 -5.52
C ALA A 494 -32.04 -7.83 -6.41
N PRO A 495 -33.02 -8.70 -6.08
CA PRO A 495 -33.24 -9.93 -6.82
C PRO A 495 -33.93 -9.70 -8.17
N ALA A 496 -33.45 -10.38 -9.20
CA ALA A 496 -34.22 -10.68 -10.41
C ALA A 496 -35.12 -11.89 -10.11
N THR A 497 -36.39 -11.87 -10.53
CA THR A 497 -37.33 -12.95 -10.21
C THR A 497 -38.04 -13.48 -11.45
N ALA A 498 -38.31 -14.79 -11.46
CA ALA A 498 -39.03 -15.48 -12.52
C ALA A 498 -39.51 -16.85 -12.02
N ASP A 499 -40.47 -17.44 -12.72
CA ASP A 499 -41.16 -18.65 -12.28
C ASP A 499 -40.99 -19.80 -13.28
N ALA A 500 -41.01 -21.03 -12.78
CA ALA A 500 -41.11 -22.22 -13.62
C ALA A 500 -42.01 -23.28 -13.00
N ARG A 501 -42.62 -24.09 -13.87
CA ARG A 501 -43.42 -25.26 -13.48
C ARG A 501 -42.95 -26.47 -14.27
N PRO A 502 -42.02 -27.27 -13.72
CA PRO A 502 -41.50 -28.50 -14.33
C PRO A 502 -42.64 -29.43 -14.79
N VAL A 503 -42.43 -30.14 -15.90
CA VAL A 503 -43.44 -31.03 -16.47
C VAL A 503 -42.83 -32.39 -16.76
N ASP A 504 -43.63 -33.42 -16.52
CA ASP A 504 -43.26 -34.78 -16.91
C ASP A 504 -43.28 -34.87 -18.43
N THR A 505 -42.15 -35.23 -19.01
CA THR A 505 -42.00 -35.43 -20.46
C THR A 505 -41.67 -36.89 -20.80
N ALA A 506 -41.58 -37.78 -19.80
CA ALA A 506 -41.31 -39.19 -20.00
C ALA A 506 -42.57 -39.88 -20.56
N PRO A 507 -42.47 -40.59 -21.69
CA PRO A 507 -43.55 -41.45 -22.16
C PRO A 507 -43.85 -42.55 -21.13
N PRO A 508 -45.12 -42.96 -20.94
CA PRO A 508 -45.43 -44.10 -20.08
C PRO A 508 -44.71 -45.37 -20.58
N ALA A 509 -44.34 -46.24 -19.65
CA ALA A 509 -43.71 -47.52 -19.98
C ALA A 509 -44.61 -48.34 -20.91
N ALA A 510 -44.00 -49.03 -21.90
CA ALA A 510 -44.74 -49.91 -22.78
C ALA A 510 -45.49 -50.98 -21.96
N PRO A 511 -46.76 -51.28 -22.27
CA PRO A 511 -47.50 -52.33 -21.58
C PRO A 511 -46.79 -53.67 -21.67
N VAL A 512 -46.68 -54.39 -20.54
CA VAL A 512 -46.10 -55.75 -20.48
C VAL A 512 -47.24 -56.75 -20.26
N GLY A 513 -47.23 -57.86 -21.01
CA GLY A 513 -48.21 -58.94 -20.84
C GLY A 513 -49.52 -58.76 -21.61
N VAL A 514 -49.51 -58.03 -22.73
CA VAL A 514 -50.68 -57.95 -23.62
C VAL A 514 -50.94 -59.33 -24.23
N VAL A 515 -51.99 -60.00 -23.76
CA VAL A 515 -52.50 -61.24 -24.35
C VAL A 515 -53.84 -60.92 -25.00
N ALA A 516 -53.92 -61.11 -26.32
CA ALA A 516 -55.17 -61.05 -27.05
C ALA A 516 -55.91 -62.38 -26.90
N THR A 517 -57.10 -62.35 -26.31
CA THR A 517 -58.01 -63.50 -26.30
C THR A 517 -59.06 -63.30 -27.39
N GLY A 518 -59.04 -64.18 -28.39
CA GLY A 518 -59.97 -64.18 -29.52
C GLY A 518 -61.27 -64.92 -29.26
#